data_AF-A0A178XDF9-F1
#
_entry.id   AF-A0A178XDF9-F1
#
_cell.length_a   1.000
_cell.length_b   1.000
_cell.length_c   1.000
_cell.angle_alpha   90.00
_cell.angle_beta   90.00
_cell.angle_gamma   90.00
#
_symmetry.space_group_name_H-M   'P 1'
#
loop_
_entity.id
_entity.type
_entity.pdbx_description
1 polymer ?
#
loop_
_entity_poly.entity_id
_entity_poly.type
_entity_poly.pdbx_seq_one_letter_code
_entity_poly.pdbx_strand_id
1 'polypeptide(L)'
;MTVFAELSYPVVTVWPMSTSLYYNASRATALTAAETAAVERVVTARQSSFPYPDEESLFLYEEGGSEPDAIVAGSTKMPFDVEHVMPALEHVLSSVTELRRALPNAQWHVHLDDFDIPWDESEGYFLPS
;
A
#
# COMPACT_ATOMS: atom_id res chain seq x y z
N MET A 1 36.57 -18.97 11.77
CA MET A 1 36.17 -17.85 12.65
C MET A 1 35.66 -16.77 11.72
N THR A 2 34.37 -16.81 11.43
CA THR A 2 33.76 -16.00 10.37
C THR A 2 33.38 -14.66 10.97
N VAL A 3 33.92 -13.60 10.39
CA VAL A 3 33.69 -12.21 10.78
C VAL A 3 32.29 -11.82 10.32
N PHE A 4 31.43 -11.41 11.26
CA PHE A 4 30.15 -10.77 10.94
C PHE A 4 30.45 -9.35 10.47
N ALA A 5 30.01 -9.01 9.26
CA ALA A 5 30.14 -7.67 8.70
C ALA A 5 29.19 -6.71 9.45
N GLU A 6 29.76 -5.64 9.99
CA GLU A 6 29.00 -4.48 10.48
C GLU A 6 28.22 -3.86 9.32
N LEU A 7 26.90 -3.79 9.46
CA LEU A 7 26.04 -2.95 8.63
C LEU A 7 25.91 -1.59 9.31
N SER A 8 26.77 -0.65 8.90
CA SER A 8 26.66 0.76 9.27
C SER A 8 25.66 1.44 8.34
N TYR A 9 24.42 1.61 8.79
CA TYR A 9 23.39 2.37 8.07
C TYR A 9 23.46 3.85 8.47
N PRO A 10 23.82 4.80 7.58
CA PRO A 10 23.73 6.22 7.88
C PRO A 10 22.28 6.72 7.77
N VAL A 11 21.91 7.61 8.69
CA VAL A 11 20.65 8.38 8.77
C VAL A 11 20.55 9.35 7.58
N VAL A 12 20.29 8.84 6.38
CA VAL A 12 19.57 9.49 5.27
C VAL A 12 19.16 8.33 4.36
N THR A 13 17.92 7.84 4.48
CA THR A 13 17.39 6.83 3.56
C THR A 13 17.24 7.48 2.19
N VAL A 14 18.25 7.35 1.35
CA VAL A 14 18.12 7.60 -0.09
C VAL A 14 17.33 6.42 -0.63
N TRP A 15 16.03 6.62 -0.79
CA TRP A 15 15.13 5.67 -1.43
C TRP A 15 15.64 5.36 -2.85
N PRO A 16 15.66 4.09 -3.29
CA PRO A 16 16.04 3.76 -4.66
C PRO A 16 15.14 4.49 -5.66
N MET A 17 15.70 4.85 -6.83
CA MET A 17 14.96 5.61 -7.86
C MET A 17 13.73 4.82 -8.34
N SER A 18 12.54 5.26 -7.90
CA SER A 18 11.21 4.70 -8.14
C SER A 18 10.74 3.62 -7.16
N THR A 19 10.80 3.89 -5.85
CA THR A 19 10.09 3.06 -4.86
C THR A 19 8.58 3.12 -5.05
N SER A 20 7.92 1.97 -4.98
CA SER A 20 6.46 1.87 -5.05
C SER A 20 5.89 1.03 -3.91
N LEU A 21 4.74 1.47 -3.40
CA LEU A 21 3.94 0.70 -2.47
C LEU A 21 2.96 -0.17 -3.25
N TYR A 22 2.99 -1.46 -3.01
CA TYR A 22 2.09 -2.44 -3.61
C TYR A 22 1.16 -2.98 -2.54
N TYR A 23 -0.09 -3.22 -2.92
CA TYR A 23 -1.09 -3.80 -2.05
C TYR A 23 -1.96 -4.76 -2.85
N ASN A 24 -2.26 -5.91 -2.25
CA ASN A 24 -3.18 -6.87 -2.81
C ASN A 24 -4.05 -7.50 -1.71
N ALA A 25 -5.26 -7.86 -2.12
CA ALA A 25 -6.21 -8.61 -1.33
C ALA A 25 -6.62 -9.85 -2.13
N SER A 26 -6.56 -11.03 -1.50
CA SER A 26 -6.94 -12.29 -2.13
C SER A 26 -7.93 -13.07 -1.28
N ARG A 27 -8.85 -13.77 -1.95
CA ARG A 27 -9.73 -14.79 -1.37
C ARG A 27 -10.42 -15.57 -2.48
N ALA A 28 -10.92 -16.77 -2.17
CA ALA A 28 -11.57 -17.66 -3.14
C ALA A 28 -12.90 -17.13 -3.73
N THR A 29 -13.51 -16.10 -3.12
CA THR A 29 -14.79 -15.53 -3.57
C THR A 29 -14.60 -14.14 -4.14
N ALA A 30 -15.16 -13.88 -5.31
CA ALA A 30 -15.17 -12.54 -5.93
C ALA A 30 -15.80 -11.46 -5.01
N LEU A 31 -15.58 -10.20 -5.36
CA LEU A 31 -16.26 -9.07 -4.71
C LEU A 31 -17.77 -9.18 -4.93
N THR A 32 -18.52 -9.01 -3.85
CA THR A 32 -19.97 -8.77 -3.95
C THR A 32 -20.23 -7.34 -4.43
N ALA A 33 -21.41 -7.06 -4.98
CA ALA A 33 -21.78 -5.72 -5.41
C ALA A 33 -21.66 -4.66 -4.29
N ALA A 34 -21.93 -5.05 -3.04
CA ALA A 34 -21.80 -4.16 -1.89
C ALA A 34 -20.32 -3.83 -1.59
N GLU A 35 -19.44 -4.83 -1.69
CA GLU A 35 -18.00 -4.66 -1.50
C GLU A 35 -17.39 -3.84 -2.65
N THR A 36 -17.79 -4.09 -3.90
CA THR A 36 -17.39 -3.28 -5.06
C THR A 36 -17.75 -1.81 -4.84
N ALA A 37 -19.00 -1.52 -4.47
CA ALA A 37 -19.43 -0.15 -4.18
C ALA A 37 -18.72 0.48 -2.97
N ALA A 38 -18.27 -0.34 -2.00
CA ALA A 38 -17.48 0.14 -0.87
C ALA A 38 -16.06 0.49 -1.29
N VAL A 39 -15.41 -0.36 -2.08
CA VAL A 39 -14.07 -0.12 -2.65
C VAL A 39 -14.08 1.13 -3.51
N GLU A 40 -15.03 1.26 -4.45
CA GLU A 40 -15.16 2.44 -5.32
C GLU A 40 -15.32 3.74 -4.52
N ARG A 41 -16.09 3.70 -3.43
CA ARG A 41 -16.27 4.86 -2.55
C ARG A 41 -14.98 5.26 -1.86
N VAL A 42 -14.22 4.29 -1.32
CA VAL A 42 -12.92 4.54 -0.69
C VAL A 42 -11.96 5.13 -1.72
N VAL A 43 -11.82 4.51 -2.89
CA VAL A 43 -10.91 4.98 -3.95
C VAL A 43 -11.25 6.42 -4.36
N THR A 44 -12.52 6.68 -4.67
CA THR A 44 -12.98 8.03 -5.08
C THR A 44 -12.69 9.07 -4.00
N ALA A 45 -12.99 8.77 -2.74
CA ALA A 45 -12.78 9.69 -1.63
C ALA A 45 -11.28 9.95 -1.38
N ARG A 46 -10.45 8.92 -1.47
CA ARG A 46 -9.01 8.99 -1.21
C ARG A 46 -8.23 9.67 -2.33
N GLN A 47 -8.62 9.46 -3.59
CA GLN A 47 -8.09 10.22 -4.71
C GLN A 47 -8.48 11.70 -4.63
N SER A 48 -9.75 12.00 -4.28
CA SER A 48 -10.23 13.39 -4.18
C SER A 48 -9.61 14.18 -3.02
N SER A 49 -9.14 13.51 -1.97
CA SER A 49 -8.52 14.13 -0.80
C SER A 49 -7.00 14.16 -0.84
N PHE A 50 -6.38 13.60 -1.89
CA PHE A 50 -4.94 13.60 -2.03
C PHE A 50 -4.43 15.01 -2.36
N PRO A 51 -3.50 15.59 -1.57
CA PRO A 51 -3.15 16.99 -1.69
C PRO A 51 -2.16 17.29 -2.82
N TYR A 52 -1.56 16.28 -3.43
CA TYR A 52 -0.49 16.41 -4.42
C TYR A 52 -1.00 16.04 -5.82
N PRO A 53 -1.36 17.03 -6.67
CA PRO A 53 -2.00 16.76 -7.97
C PRO A 53 -1.05 16.13 -9.00
N ASP A 54 0.26 16.33 -8.85
CA ASP A 54 1.29 15.82 -9.75
C ASP A 54 1.88 14.46 -9.30
N GLU A 55 1.46 13.96 -8.14
CA GLU A 55 1.93 12.70 -7.56
C GLU A 55 0.84 11.62 -7.68
N GLU A 56 1.25 10.35 -7.65
CA GLU A 56 0.30 9.25 -7.67
C GLU A 56 -0.38 9.07 -6.30
N SER A 57 -1.70 8.93 -6.32
CA SER A 57 -2.50 8.52 -5.16
C SER A 57 -2.77 7.01 -5.18
N LEU A 58 -3.71 6.56 -4.36
CA LEU A 58 -4.24 5.19 -4.39
C LEU A 58 -4.72 4.85 -5.81
N PHE A 59 -4.15 3.80 -6.38
CA PHE A 59 -4.47 3.30 -7.72
C PHE A 59 -4.72 1.79 -7.71
N LEU A 60 -5.88 1.34 -8.17
CA LEU A 60 -6.22 -0.07 -8.28
C LEU A 60 -6.09 -0.53 -9.73
N TYR A 61 -5.58 -1.73 -9.95
CA TYR A 61 -5.59 -2.38 -11.25
C TYR A 61 -7.01 -2.83 -11.61
N GLU A 62 -7.31 -2.83 -12.90
CA GLU A 62 -8.53 -3.45 -13.41
C GLU A 62 -8.50 -4.97 -13.11
N GLU A 63 -9.67 -5.52 -12.79
CA GLU A 63 -9.88 -6.97 -12.56
C GLU A 63 -8.98 -7.60 -11.47
N GLY A 64 -8.47 -6.83 -10.50
CA GLY A 64 -7.69 -7.38 -9.39
C GLY A 64 -6.25 -7.77 -9.75
N GLY A 65 -5.77 -7.40 -10.94
CA GLY A 65 -4.41 -7.69 -11.39
C GLY A 65 -4.26 -9.06 -12.06
N SER A 66 -3.05 -9.63 -12.02
CA SER A 66 -2.70 -10.88 -12.75
C SER A 66 -2.80 -12.15 -11.91
N GLU A 67 -3.06 -12.03 -10.62
CA GLU A 67 -3.11 -13.14 -9.66
C GLU A 67 -4.52 -13.80 -9.69
N PRO A 68 -4.64 -15.13 -9.84
CA PRO A 68 -5.93 -15.81 -10.03
C PRO A 68 -6.95 -15.61 -8.89
N ASP A 69 -6.47 -15.42 -7.66
CA ASP A 69 -7.31 -15.26 -6.46
C ASP A 69 -7.33 -13.82 -5.95
N ALA A 70 -6.69 -12.87 -6.66
CA ALA A 70 -6.69 -11.48 -6.27
C ALA A 70 -8.03 -10.83 -6.60
N ILE A 71 -8.66 -10.25 -5.58
CA ILE A 71 -9.93 -9.53 -5.70
C ILE A 71 -9.71 -8.02 -5.79
N VAL A 72 -8.57 -7.54 -5.29
CA VAL A 72 -8.08 -6.17 -5.37
C VAL A 72 -6.57 -6.23 -5.47
N ALA A 73 -5.98 -5.49 -6.41
CA ALA A 73 -4.55 -5.25 -6.45
C ALA A 73 -4.28 -3.84 -6.94
N GLY A 74 -3.13 -3.29 -6.58
CA GLY A 74 -2.71 -2.00 -7.07
C GLY A 74 -1.34 -1.61 -6.57
N SER A 75 -0.89 -0.46 -7.05
CA SER A 75 0.39 0.13 -6.65
C SER A 75 0.32 1.64 -6.70
N THR A 76 1.06 2.28 -5.81
CA THR A 76 1.29 3.73 -5.85
C THR A 76 2.79 3.99 -5.84
N LYS A 77 3.29 4.72 -6.83
CA LYS A 77 4.66 5.18 -6.83
C LYS A 77 4.88 6.26 -5.78
N MET A 78 5.95 6.16 -5.01
CA MET A 78 6.30 7.17 -4.02
C MET A 78 6.87 8.42 -4.70
N PRO A 79 6.54 9.62 -4.19
CA PRO A 79 7.15 10.86 -4.64
C PRO A 79 8.68 10.82 -4.61
N PHE A 80 9.32 11.55 -5.53
CA PHE A 80 10.77 11.79 -5.44
C PHE A 80 11.09 12.90 -4.45
N ASP A 81 10.16 13.82 -4.24
CA ASP A 81 10.29 14.87 -3.24
C ASP A 81 10.20 14.27 -1.84
N VAL A 82 11.30 14.32 -1.10
CA VAL A 82 11.43 13.78 0.25
C VAL A 82 10.43 14.40 1.22
N GLU A 83 9.98 15.64 0.98
CA GLU A 83 8.97 16.30 1.82
C GLU A 83 7.57 15.71 1.59
N HIS A 84 7.33 15.08 0.43
CA HIS A 84 6.06 14.46 0.06
C HIS A 84 6.01 12.95 0.31
N VAL A 85 7.17 12.27 0.39
CA VAL A 85 7.24 10.81 0.56
C VAL A 85 6.43 10.33 1.76
N MET A 86 6.71 10.85 2.96
CA MET A 86 6.04 10.36 4.17
C MET A 86 4.53 10.70 4.18
N PRO A 87 4.09 11.93 3.88
CA PRO A 87 2.66 12.23 3.75
C PRO A 87 1.93 11.37 2.71
N ALA A 88 2.56 11.11 1.55
CA ALA A 88 1.97 10.27 0.52
C ALA A 88 1.85 8.81 0.98
N LEU A 89 2.92 8.27 1.57
CA LEU A 89 2.95 6.91 2.13
C LEU A 89 1.86 6.73 3.19
N GLU A 90 1.75 7.67 4.15
CA GLU A 90 0.72 7.65 5.19
C GLU A 90 -0.69 7.70 4.61
N HIS A 91 -0.91 8.54 3.58
CA HIS A 91 -2.20 8.64 2.91
C HIS A 91 -2.60 7.34 2.23
N VAL A 92 -1.68 6.72 1.49
CA VAL A 92 -1.95 5.46 0.79
C VAL A 92 -2.16 4.33 1.80
N LEU A 93 -1.35 4.22 2.85
CA LEU A 93 -1.52 3.19 3.88
C LEU A 93 -2.83 3.40 4.68
N SER A 94 -3.22 4.64 4.97
CA SER A 94 -4.54 4.94 5.55
C SER A 94 -5.68 4.50 4.62
N SER A 95 -5.50 4.68 3.31
CA SER A 95 -6.46 4.23 2.30
C SER A 95 -6.57 2.71 2.25
N VAL A 96 -5.44 1.99 2.29
CA VAL A 96 -5.41 0.53 2.37
C VAL A 96 -6.09 0.04 3.66
N THR A 97 -5.94 0.76 4.78
CA THR A 97 -6.67 0.46 6.03
C THR A 97 -8.18 0.46 5.82
N GLU A 98 -8.71 1.45 5.11
CA GLU A 98 -10.15 1.51 4.80
C GLU A 98 -10.59 0.40 3.85
N LEU A 99 -9.77 0.08 2.85
CA LEU A 99 -10.05 -1.05 1.95
C LEU A 99 -10.08 -2.39 2.71
N ARG A 100 -9.15 -2.61 3.65
CA ARG A 100 -9.13 -3.80 4.53
C ARG A 100 -10.40 -3.91 5.35
N ARG A 101 -10.90 -2.81 5.88
CA ARG A 101 -12.17 -2.77 6.63
C ARG A 101 -13.38 -3.03 5.73
N ALA A 102 -13.34 -2.60 4.47
CA ALA A 102 -14.37 -2.92 3.49
C ALA A 102 -14.35 -4.40 3.06
N LEU A 103 -13.19 -5.05 3.14
CA LEU A 103 -12.95 -6.44 2.75
C LEU A 103 -12.40 -7.29 3.92
N PRO A 104 -13.17 -7.46 5.01
CA PRO A 104 -12.66 -8.06 6.25
C PRO A 104 -12.30 -9.55 6.14
N ASN A 105 -12.80 -10.25 5.11
CA ASN A 105 -12.56 -11.68 4.89
C ASN A 105 -11.48 -11.95 3.82
N ALA A 106 -10.72 -10.93 3.42
CA ALA A 106 -9.65 -11.08 2.45
C ALA A 106 -8.29 -11.19 3.17
N GLN A 107 -7.38 -11.97 2.60
CA GLN A 107 -5.98 -11.96 2.99
C GLN A 107 -5.29 -10.79 2.31
N TRP A 108 -4.53 -10.01 3.06
CA TRP A 108 -3.94 -8.78 2.57
C TRP A 108 -2.42 -8.80 2.68
N HIS A 109 -1.75 -8.46 1.60
CA HIS A 109 -0.31 -8.28 1.54
C HIS A 109 -0.01 -6.86 1.07
N VAL A 110 0.89 -6.18 1.79
CA VAL A 110 1.33 -4.82 1.48
C VAL A 110 2.85 -4.81 1.56
N HIS A 111 3.52 -4.38 0.50
CA HIS A 111 4.97 -4.29 0.45
C HIS A 111 5.42 -3.02 -0.25
N LEU A 112 6.50 -2.44 0.25
CA LEU A 112 7.18 -1.28 -0.30
C LEU A 112 8.44 -1.78 -1.01
N ASP A 113 8.38 -1.88 -2.33
CA ASP A 113 9.30 -2.69 -3.13
C ASP A 113 9.53 -4.08 -2.49
N ASP A 114 10.77 -4.41 -2.09
CA ASP A 114 11.13 -5.69 -1.49
C ASP A 114 10.85 -5.77 0.02
N PHE A 115 10.26 -4.74 0.63
CA PHE A 115 10.00 -4.69 2.08
C PHE A 115 8.53 -4.93 2.40
N ASP A 116 8.23 -6.07 3.02
CA ASP A 116 6.90 -6.33 3.58
C ASP A 116 6.57 -5.34 4.70
N ILE A 117 5.37 -4.77 4.65
CA ILE A 117 4.84 -3.91 5.71
C ILE A 117 3.98 -4.77 6.63
N PRO A 118 4.40 -5.00 7.89
CA PRO A 118 3.60 -5.74 8.85
C PRO A 118 2.35 -4.95 9.21
N TRP A 119 1.25 -5.67 9.40
CA TRP A 119 -0.06 -5.11 9.64
C TRP A 119 -0.72 -5.77 10.83
N ASP A 120 -1.22 -4.98 11.77
CA ASP A 120 -2.08 -5.40 12.87
C ASP A 120 -3.54 -5.06 12.57
N GLU A 121 -4.43 -6.02 12.83
CA GLU A 121 -5.85 -5.89 12.47
C GLU A 121 -6.57 -4.80 13.27
N SER A 122 -6.08 -4.46 14.48
CA SER A 122 -6.68 -3.46 15.36
C SER A 122 -6.06 -2.06 15.20
N GLU A 123 -4.74 -1.98 15.09
CA GLU A 123 -3.98 -0.73 15.11
C GLU A 123 -3.58 -0.24 13.70
N GLY A 124 -3.62 -1.10 12.67
CA GLY A 124 -3.26 -0.74 11.30
C GLY A 124 -1.84 -1.18 10.92
N TYR A 125 -1.11 -0.34 10.18
CA TYR A 125 0.24 -0.65 9.73
C TYR A 125 1.29 -0.15 10.72
N PHE A 126 2.44 -0.81 10.76
CA PHE A 126 3.62 -0.29 11.45
C PHE A 126 4.71 0.05 10.45
N LEU A 127 5.19 1.29 10.51
CA LEU A 127 6.43 1.67 9.84
C LEU A 127 7.59 1.42 10.83
N PRO A 128 8.66 0.71 10.42
CA PRO A 128 9.86 0.63 11.24
C PRO A 128 10.41 2.04 11.47
N SER A 129 10.61 2.39 12.73
CA SER A 129 11.19 3.66 13.19
C SER A 129 12.71 3.70 13.01
#